data_AF-A0A226DTH6-F1
#
_entry.id   AF-A0A226DTH6-F1
#
_cell.length_a   1.000
_cell.length_b   1.000
_cell.length_c   1.000
_cell.angle_alpha   90.00
_cell.angle_beta   90.00
_cell.angle_gamma   90.00
#
_symmetry.space_group_name_H-M   'P 1'
#
loop_
_entity.id
_entity.type
_entity.pdbx_description
1 polymer ?
#
loop_
_entity_poly.entity_id
_entity_poly.type
_entity_poly.pdbx_seq_one_letter_code
_entity_poly.pdbx_strand_id
1 'polypeptide(L)'
;MAGMLIASFCDEEISAVMLAIATFFPNMILSGIIWPIEGMPIIMQYLTYLLPCKLAAESIRSIISRGWGFSHTGVWPGFATTAAWIAFYLLLTLLIHKFRFSQL
;
A
#
# COMPACT_ATOMS: atom_id res chain seq x y z
N MET A 1 -5.46 1.56 -5.83
CA MET A 1 -5.60 3.02 -5.66
C MET A 1 -4.39 3.80 -6.19
N ALA A 2 -3.16 3.41 -5.87
CA ALA A 2 -1.96 4.02 -6.47
C ALA A 2 -2.01 4.10 -8.01
N GLY A 3 -2.57 3.08 -8.69
CA GLY A 3 -2.76 3.11 -10.15
C GLY A 3 -3.68 4.23 -10.67
N MET A 4 -4.71 4.64 -9.93
CA MET A 4 -5.55 5.79 -10.32
C MET A 4 -4.77 7.11 -10.24
N LEU A 5 -3.95 7.24 -9.21
CA LEU A 5 -3.04 8.38 -9.04
C LEU A 5 -2.02 8.46 -10.17
N ILE A 6 -1.40 7.33 -10.53
CA ILE A 6 -0.42 7.24 -11.62
C ILE A 6 -1.09 7.58 -12.97
N ALA A 7 -2.28 7.04 -13.23
CA ALA A 7 -3.05 7.37 -14.43
C ALA A 7 -3.48 8.85 -14.49
N SER A 8 -3.63 9.51 -13.35
CA SER A 8 -3.95 10.95 -13.31
C SER A 8 -2.77 11.84 -13.69
N PHE A 9 -1.53 11.34 -13.51
CA PHE A 9 -0.29 12.06 -13.76
C PHE A 9 0.31 11.83 -15.15
N CYS A 10 0.02 10.68 -15.78
CA CYS A 10 0.59 10.33 -17.08
C CYS A 10 -0.40 10.61 -18.21
N ASP A 11 0.05 11.34 -19.22
CA ASP A 11 -0.73 11.56 -20.46
C ASP A 11 -0.64 10.34 -21.41
N GLU A 12 0.39 9.50 -21.28
CA GLU A 12 0.63 8.31 -22.10
C GLU A 12 0.26 7.02 -21.36
N GLU A 13 -0.59 6.19 -21.95
CA GLU A 13 -1.10 4.94 -21.34
C GLU A 13 0.01 3.93 -21.02
N ILE A 14 0.98 3.76 -21.94
CA ILE A 14 2.09 2.79 -21.78
C ILE A 14 2.97 3.19 -20.59
N SER A 15 3.27 4.49 -20.44
CA SER A 15 4.06 5.02 -19.33
C SER A 15 3.34 4.84 -17.99
N ALA A 16 2.03 5.04 -17.96
CA ALA A 16 1.22 4.82 -16.76
C ALA A 16 1.26 3.35 -16.30
N VAL A 17 1.15 2.42 -17.25
CA VAL A 17 1.21 0.97 -16.96
C VAL A 17 2.60 0.55 -16.47
N MET A 18 3.67 1.03 -17.10
CA MET A 18 5.05 0.74 -16.65
C MET A 18 5.30 1.23 -15.22
N LEU A 19 4.83 2.44 -14.87
CA LEU A 19 4.95 2.97 -13.51
C LEU A 19 4.09 2.20 -12.49
N ALA A 20 2.90 1.76 -12.88
CA ALA A 20 2.05 0.92 -12.04
C ALA A 20 2.74 -0.43 -11.72
N ILE A 21 3.37 -1.06 -12.72
CA ILE A 21 4.13 -2.30 -12.52
C ILE A 21 5.37 -2.04 -11.65
N ALA A 22 6.12 -0.98 -11.95
CA ALA A 22 7.34 -0.61 -11.21
C ALA A 22 7.06 -0.31 -9.72
N THR A 23 5.88 0.21 -9.39
CA THR A 23 5.48 0.46 -7.99
C THR A 23 4.89 -0.77 -7.31
N PHE A 24 4.21 -1.66 -8.05
CA PHE A 24 3.62 -2.88 -7.50
C PHE A 24 4.67 -3.93 -7.11
N PHE A 25 5.66 -4.16 -7.97
CA PHE A 25 6.68 -5.19 -7.77
C PHE A 25 7.47 -5.06 -6.45
N PRO A 26 8.05 -3.90 -6.10
CA PRO A 26 8.74 -3.73 -4.83
C PRO A 26 7.78 -3.80 -3.64
N ASN A 27 6.57 -3.25 -3.76
CA ASN A 27 5.55 -3.38 -2.71
C ASN A 27 5.26 -4.85 -2.37
N MET A 28 5.18 -5.71 -3.39
CA MET A 28 4.94 -7.15 -3.21
C MET A 28 6.12 -7.84 -2.51
N ILE A 29 7.36 -7.51 -2.88
CA ILE A 29 8.57 -8.09 -2.28
C ILE A 29 8.72 -7.65 -0.82
N LEU A 30 8.54 -6.36 -0.53
CA LEU A 30 8.70 -5.82 0.82
C LEU A 30 7.56 -6.20 1.78
N SER A 31 6.41 -6.66 1.27
CA SER A 31 5.24 -7.06 2.06
C SER A 31 5.51 -8.20 3.06
N GLY A 32 6.61 -8.94 2.92
CA GLY A 32 6.93 -10.07 3.80
C GLY A 32 6.10 -11.33 3.51
N ILE A 33 5.41 -11.36 2.36
CA ILE A 33 4.62 -12.50 1.88
C ILE A 33 5.54 -13.62 1.37
N ILE A 34 6.56 -13.25 0.59
CA ILE A 34 7.50 -14.20 -0.04
C ILE A 34 8.64 -14.56 0.94
N TRP A 35 9.15 -13.58 1.69
CA TRP A 35 10.30 -13.76 2.58
C TRP A 35 9.98 -13.24 3.99
N PRO A 36 10.37 -13.96 5.07
CA PRO A 36 10.15 -13.51 6.45
C PRO A 36 10.91 -12.20 6.73
N ILE A 37 10.26 -11.26 7.41
CA ILE A 37 10.81 -9.92 7.68
C ILE A 37 12.01 -10.01 8.63
N GLU A 38 12.04 -11.03 9.49
CA GLU A 38 13.15 -11.31 10.40
C GLU A 38 14.45 -11.61 9.65
N GLY A 39 14.37 -12.08 8.40
CA GLY A 39 15.51 -12.36 7.53
C GLY A 39 16.01 -11.15 6.73
N MET A 40 15.37 -9.98 6.83
CA MET A 40 15.77 -8.78 6.10
C MET A 40 16.77 -7.93 6.90
N PRO A 41 17.70 -7.20 6.24
CA PRO A 41 18.57 -6.24 6.92
C PRO A 41 17.75 -5.14 7.61
N ILE A 42 18.26 -4.63 8.74
CA ILE A 42 17.55 -3.70 9.65
C ILE A 42 16.92 -2.49 8.92
N ILE A 43 17.63 -1.92 7.94
CA ILE A 43 17.15 -0.78 7.16
C ILE A 43 15.88 -1.12 6.37
N MET A 44 15.84 -2.29 5.75
CA MET A 44 14.66 -2.75 5.01
C MET A 44 13.50 -3.04 5.95
N GLN A 45 13.76 -3.56 7.16
CA GLN A 45 12.70 -3.79 8.15
C GLN A 45 11.96 -2.50 8.49
N TYR A 46 12.68 -1.39 8.71
CA TYR A 46 12.05 -0.09 8.97
C TYR A 46 11.22 0.43 7.79
N LEU A 47 11.70 0.28 6.56
CA LEU A 47 10.93 0.65 5.37
C LEU A 47 9.63 -0.16 5.28
N THR A 48 9.71 -1.45 5.58
CA THR A 48 8.58 -2.37 5.60
C THR A 48 7.52 -2.01 6.65
N TYR A 49 7.89 -1.39 7.79
CA TYR A 49 6.93 -0.85 8.75
C TYR A 49 6.14 0.36 8.23
N LEU A 50 6.70 1.11 7.27
CA LEU A 50 6.02 2.24 6.64
C LEU A 50 4.97 1.80 5.62
N LEU A 51 5.11 0.58 5.10
CA LEU A 51 4.30 0.04 4.01
C LEU A 51 2.98 -0.55 4.54
N PRO A 52 1.81 -0.12 4.00
CA PRO A 52 0.51 -0.65 4.42
C PRO A 52 0.37 -2.14 4.14
N CYS A 53 1.08 -2.64 3.12
CA CYS A 53 1.03 -4.04 2.71
C CYS A 53 1.57 -4.99 3.80
N LYS A 54 2.58 -4.61 4.58
CA LYS A 54 3.13 -5.48 5.62
C LYS A 54 2.16 -5.69 6.77
N LEU A 55 1.60 -4.61 7.30
CA LEU A 55 0.67 -4.69 8.43
C LEU A 55 -0.61 -5.44 8.03
N ALA A 56 -1.04 -5.33 6.77
CA ALA A 56 -2.13 -6.12 6.21
C ALA A 56 -1.78 -7.61 6.05
N ALA A 57 -0.58 -7.94 5.57
CA ALA A 57 -0.14 -9.33 5.43
C ALA A 57 -0.01 -10.01 6.81
N GLU A 58 0.50 -9.29 7.81
CA GLU A 58 0.65 -9.78 9.17
C GLU A 58 -0.70 -9.98 9.87
N SER A 59 -1.66 -9.08 9.65
CA SER A 59 -3.01 -9.22 10.21
C SER A 59 -3.73 -10.43 9.61
N ILE A 60 -3.66 -10.63 8.30
CA ILE A 60 -4.24 -11.80 7.61
C ILE A 60 -3.59 -13.11 8.12
N ARG A 61 -2.26 -13.13 8.26
CA ARG A 61 -1.54 -14.29 8.79
C ARG A 61 -1.95 -14.60 10.24
N SER A 62 -2.14 -13.57 11.06
CA SER A 62 -2.63 -13.70 12.44
C SER A 62 -4.07 -14.24 12.51
N ILE A 63 -4.95 -13.81 11.59
CA ILE A 63 -6.32 -14.33 11.48
C ILE A 63 -6.31 -15.82 11.09
N ILE A 64 -5.55 -16.19 10.04
CA ILE A 64 -5.53 -17.57 9.53
C ILE A 64 -4.89 -18.54 10.52
N SER A 65 -3.77 -18.15 11.14
CA SER A 65 -3.00 -19.04 12.02
C SER A 65 -3.59 -19.17 13.43
N ARG A 66 -4.18 -18.09 13.96
CA ARG A 66 -4.61 -18.04 15.37
C ARG A 66 -6.12 -17.87 15.54
N GLY A 67 -6.87 -17.67 14.46
CA GLY A 67 -8.32 -17.44 14.51
C GLY A 67 -8.72 -16.16 15.24
N TRP A 68 -7.80 -15.20 15.35
CA TRP A 68 -8.03 -13.98 16.11
C TRP A 68 -9.04 -13.06 15.42
N GLY A 69 -10.03 -12.58 16.19
CA GLY A 69 -11.04 -11.65 15.71
C GLY A 69 -10.51 -10.22 15.50
N PHE A 70 -11.34 -9.36 14.89
CA PHE A 70 -10.99 -7.98 14.52
C PHE A 70 -10.54 -7.08 15.69
N SER A 71 -10.91 -7.42 16.93
CA SER A 71 -10.56 -6.64 18.13
C SER A 71 -9.17 -6.94 18.69
N HIS A 72 -8.45 -7.92 18.14
CA HIS A 72 -7.12 -8.28 18.64
C HIS A 72 -6.07 -7.28 18.16
N THR A 73 -5.12 -6.95 19.06
CA THR A 73 -4.02 -5.99 18.83
C THR A 73 -3.13 -6.32 17.63
N GLY A 74 -3.09 -7.58 17.16
CA GLY A 74 -2.37 -7.97 15.95
C GLY A 74 -3.13 -7.73 14.64
N VAL A 75 -4.44 -7.52 14.70
CA VAL A 75 -5.32 -7.46 13.52
C VAL A 75 -5.72 -6.02 13.21
N TRP A 76 -6.14 -5.27 14.23
CA TRP A 76 -6.60 -3.88 14.09
C TRP A 76 -5.62 -2.93 13.38
N PRO A 77 -4.29 -2.96 13.67
CA PRO A 77 -3.36 -2.04 13.03
C PRO A 77 -3.26 -2.25 11.51
N GLY A 78 -3.41 -3.49 11.02
CA GLY A 78 -3.41 -3.79 9.60
C GLY A 78 -4.58 -3.12 8.86
N PHE A 79 -5.77 -3.17 9.45
CA PHE A 79 -6.96 -2.52 8.90
C PHE A 79 -6.90 -0.99 9.01
N ALA A 80 -6.44 -0.46 10.14
CA ALA A 80 -6.32 0.98 10.35
C ALA A 80 -5.31 1.62 9.37
N THR A 81 -4.15 0.99 9.18
CA THR A 81 -3.12 1.50 8.26
C THR A 81 -3.53 1.38 6.80
N THR A 82 -4.14 0.28 6.39
CA THR A 82 -4.69 0.17 5.02
C THR A 82 -5.78 1.20 4.74
N ALA A 83 -6.69 1.42 5.69
CA ALA A 83 -7.72 2.46 5.58
C ALA A 83 -7.11 3.87 5.48
N ALA A 84 -6.10 4.17 6.30
CA ALA A 84 -5.40 5.46 6.26
C ALA A 84 -4.71 5.70 4.90
N TRP A 85 -4.03 4.70 4.36
CA TRP A 85 -3.39 4.80 3.04
C TRP A 85 -4.40 4.91 1.89
N ILE A 86 -5.53 4.22 1.99
CA ILE A 86 -6.66 4.38 1.05
C ILE A 86 -7.15 5.82 1.06
N ALA A 87 -7.43 6.38 2.23
CA ALA A 87 -7.89 7.76 2.36
C ALA A 87 -6.86 8.77 1.84
N PHE A 88 -5.57 8.55 2.15
CA PHE A 88 -4.47 9.38 1.65
C PHE A 88 -4.40 9.41 0.12
N TYR A 89 -4.41 8.25 -0.53
CA TYR A 89 -4.37 8.17 -2.00
C TYR A 89 -5.62 8.75 -2.65
N LEU A 90 -6.80 8.57 -2.03
CA LEU A 90 -8.03 9.18 -2.52
C LEU A 90 -7.99 10.71 -2.43
N LEU A 91 -7.55 11.27 -1.31
CA LEU A 91 -7.40 12.72 -1.15
C LEU A 91 -6.44 13.30 -2.19
N LEU A 92 -5.30 12.66 -2.39
CA LEU A 92 -4.32 13.05 -3.42
C LEU A 92 -4.93 13.02 -4.83
N THR A 93 -5.64 11.94 -5.18
CA THR A 93 -6.32 11.82 -6.48
C THR A 93 -7.34 12.93 -6.68
N LEU A 94 -8.16 13.21 -5.66
CA LEU A 94 -9.20 14.25 -5.70
C LEU A 94 -8.60 15.65 -5.81
N LEU A 95 -7.50 15.92 -5.12
CA LEU A 95 -6.79 17.20 -5.23
C LEU A 95 -6.27 17.42 -6.64
N ILE A 96 -5.58 16.43 -7.23
CA ILE A 96 -5.05 16.52 -8.60
C ILE A 96 -6.18 16.73 -9.61
N HIS A 97 -7.27 15.98 -9.48
CA HIS A 97 -8.42 16.12 -10.37
C HIS A 97 -9.05 17.51 -10.27
N LYS A 98 -9.19 18.05 -9.05
CA LYS A 98 -9.69 19.41 -8.82
C LYS A 98 -8.77 20.49 -9.39
N PHE A 99 -7.45 20.33 -9.30
CA PHE A 99 -6.49 21.26 -9.89
C PHE A 99 -6.53 21.26 -11.43
N ARG A 100 -6.71 20.08 -12.06
CA ARG A 100 -6.83 19.97 -13.52
C ARG A 100 -8.15 20.56 -14.03
N PHE A 101 -9.25 20.42 -13.29
CA PHE A 101 -10.56 20.98 -13.67
C PHE A 101 -10.65 22.50 -13.50
N SER A 102 -9.86 23.11 -12.59
CA SER A 102 -9.83 24.57 -12.40
C SER A 102 -9.03 25.33 -13.47
N GLN A 103 -8.41 24.62 -14.42
CA GLN A 103 -7.64 25.20 -15.55
C GLN A 103 -8.43 25.20 -16.87
N LEU A 104 -9.71 24.76 -16.86
CA LEU A 104 -10.68 24.84 -17.94
C LEU A 104 -11.72 25.93 -17.64
#